data_AF-X1M7J1-F1
#
_entry.id   AF-X1M7J1-F1
#
_cell.length_a   1.000
_cell.length_b   1.000
_cell.length_c   1.000
_cell.angle_alpha   90.00
_cell.angle_beta   90.00
_cell.angle_gamma   90.00
#
_symmetry.space_group_name_H-M   'P 1'
#
loop_
_entity.id
_entity.type
_entity.pdbx_description
1 polymer ?
#
loop_
_entity_poly.entity_id
_entity_poly.type
_entity_poly.pdbx_seq_one_letter_code
_entity_poly.pdbx_strand_id
1 'polypeptide(L)'
;GAMNWLMGTKPGSGNYQVWEELGATQDWKIYNHDLNAVIENREGKTFSVYCDADRFEQYLLELAPEDEGVIRELTKVLRSANLDFPVGKPPELNNFFDNIAMMKMFPLGNMMRKWSKVTTREYAQRFKNPYLREAFVPAFGGDFPLIMSLMALVMQHRKIAGYVIGGALALVEPIERRYKALGGELHVNARVEKILVENNNAVGVKLADGTEHRADWVISAADGHTTIFDMLEGKYTDDEIKNRYEHPNLFKPLVYVALGLNRSFDDVPPSIAGTSYP
;
A
#
# COMPACT_ATOMS: atom_id res chain seq x y z
N GLY A 1 11.03 7.00 6.91
CA GLY A 1 10.93 5.68 7.53
C GLY A 1 10.18 4.77 6.58
N ALA A 2 10.57 3.49 6.47
CA ALA A 2 10.14 2.60 5.39
C ALA A 2 8.66 2.18 5.41
N MET A 3 7.89 2.52 6.46
CA MET A 3 6.48 2.14 6.59
C MET A 3 5.71 3.21 7.35
N ASN A 4 4.71 3.82 6.69
CA ASN A 4 3.83 4.82 7.31
C ASN A 4 2.50 4.20 7.80
N TRP A 5 2.12 3.04 7.28
CA TRP A 5 0.97 2.25 7.72
C TRP A 5 1.10 0.81 7.19
N LEU A 6 0.43 -0.12 7.86
CA LEU A 6 0.41 -1.55 7.55
C LEU A 6 -1.05 -2.03 7.43
N MET A 7 -1.37 -2.66 6.31
CA MET A 7 -2.68 -3.29 6.10
C MET A 7 -2.88 -4.49 7.01
N GLY A 8 -4.11 -4.73 7.47
CA GLY A 8 -4.44 -5.88 8.30
C GLY A 8 -4.01 -5.71 9.76
N THR A 9 -4.00 -4.48 10.27
CA THR A 9 -3.57 -4.18 11.65
C THR A 9 -4.69 -4.32 12.70
N LYS A 10 -5.91 -4.65 12.26
CA LYS A 10 -7.07 -4.83 13.15
C LYS A 10 -7.43 -6.32 13.30
N PRO A 11 -7.56 -6.83 14.54
CA PRO A 11 -8.08 -8.18 14.77
C PRO A 11 -9.42 -8.41 14.06
N GLY A 12 -9.56 -9.59 13.45
CA GLY A 12 -10.76 -9.98 12.69
C GLY A 12 -10.87 -9.42 11.27
N SER A 13 -9.84 -8.71 10.76
CA SER A 13 -9.74 -8.40 9.32
C SER A 13 -8.98 -9.50 8.58
N GLY A 14 -9.29 -9.77 7.32
CA GLY A 14 -8.73 -10.89 6.55
C GLY A 14 -7.20 -10.89 6.48
N ASN A 15 -6.58 -9.72 6.29
CA ASN A 15 -5.12 -9.60 6.28
C ASN A 15 -4.48 -9.77 7.66
N TYR A 16 -5.22 -9.58 8.76
CA TYR A 16 -4.68 -9.76 10.12
C TYR A 16 -4.30 -11.22 10.38
N GLN A 17 -5.09 -12.16 9.85
CA GLN A 17 -4.82 -13.59 10.01
C GLN A 17 -3.43 -13.97 9.47
N VAL A 18 -3.02 -13.41 8.33
CA VAL A 18 -1.67 -13.64 7.77
C VAL A 18 -0.59 -13.21 8.76
N TRP A 19 -0.74 -12.04 9.36
CA TRP A 19 0.22 -11.53 10.33
C TRP A 19 0.26 -12.37 11.60
N GLU A 20 -0.89 -12.89 12.03
CA GLU A 20 -0.98 -13.79 13.18
C GLU A 20 -0.30 -15.13 12.89
N GLU A 21 -0.51 -15.71 11.71
CA GLU A 21 0.16 -16.93 11.26
C GLU A 21 1.68 -16.76 11.14
N LEU A 22 2.15 -15.57 10.77
CA LEU A 22 3.56 -15.18 10.74
C LEU A 22 4.11 -14.81 12.14
N GLY A 23 3.29 -14.81 13.18
CA GLY A 23 3.68 -14.47 14.56
C GLY A 23 4.05 -12.99 14.76
N ALA A 24 3.65 -12.12 13.85
CA ALA A 24 3.99 -10.70 13.90
C ALA A 24 3.19 -9.94 14.96
N THR A 25 1.96 -10.38 15.25
CA THR A 25 0.93 -9.57 15.93
C THR A 25 1.04 -9.51 17.46
N GLN A 26 1.83 -10.38 18.08
CA GLN A 26 1.80 -10.64 19.54
C GLN A 26 2.04 -9.38 20.40
N ASP A 27 2.96 -8.50 19.97
CA ASP A 27 3.37 -7.32 20.72
C ASP A 27 2.98 -6.00 20.04
N TRP A 28 2.06 -6.05 19.07
CA TRP A 28 1.72 -4.86 18.29
C TRP A 28 1.02 -3.80 19.14
N LYS A 29 1.64 -2.62 19.16
CA LYS A 29 0.98 -1.36 19.51
C LYS A 29 0.67 -0.64 18.22
N ILE A 30 -0.61 -0.57 17.87
CA ILE A 30 -1.07 0.05 16.63
C ILE A 30 -1.51 1.48 16.91
N TYR A 31 -0.93 2.42 16.18
CA TYR A 31 -1.37 3.80 16.14
C TYR A 31 -2.18 4.05 14.86
N ASN A 32 -3.45 4.40 15.01
CA ASN A 32 -4.30 4.79 13.89
C ASN A 32 -4.30 6.32 13.80
N HIS A 33 -3.78 6.84 12.69
CA HIS A 33 -3.75 8.27 12.44
C HIS A 33 -5.17 8.83 12.31
N ASP A 34 -5.40 10.00 12.90
CA ASP A 34 -6.63 10.77 12.73
C ASP A 34 -6.65 11.55 11.39
N LEU A 35 -5.47 12.02 10.98
CA LEU A 35 -5.24 12.73 9.72
C LEU A 35 -4.43 11.86 8.77
N ASN A 36 -4.91 11.72 7.54
CA ASN A 36 -4.15 11.13 6.44
C ASN A 36 -3.11 12.12 5.90
N ALA A 37 -3.54 13.36 5.71
CA ALA A 37 -2.73 14.43 5.15
C ALA A 37 -3.25 15.81 5.61
N VAL A 38 -2.34 16.78 5.66
CA VAL A 38 -2.65 18.20 5.80
C VAL A 38 -1.92 18.92 4.68
N ILE A 39 -2.65 19.56 3.78
CA ILE A 39 -2.10 20.38 2.68
C ILE A 39 -2.16 21.84 3.09
N GLU A 40 -1.10 22.61 2.86
CA GLU A 40 -1.09 24.06 3.04
C GLU A 40 -0.96 24.76 1.69
N ASN A 41 -1.82 25.75 1.43
CA ASN A 41 -1.69 26.59 0.23
C ASN A 41 -0.67 27.72 0.45
N ARG A 42 -0.39 28.52 -0.60
CA ARG A 42 0.57 29.64 -0.53
C ARG A 42 0.22 30.74 0.47
N GLU A 43 -1.05 30.83 0.86
CA GLU A 43 -1.54 31.82 1.82
C GLU A 43 -1.50 31.29 3.26
N GLY A 44 -0.99 30.09 3.48
CA GLY A 44 -0.96 29.43 4.79
C GLY A 44 -2.28 28.76 5.18
N LYS A 45 -3.25 28.68 4.27
CA LYS A 45 -4.56 28.05 4.53
C LYS A 45 -4.46 26.54 4.40
N THR A 46 -4.78 25.83 5.48
CA THR A 46 -4.67 24.38 5.56
C THR A 46 -5.95 23.64 5.14
N PHE A 47 -5.79 22.60 4.35
CA PHE A 47 -6.82 21.61 4.02
C PHE A 47 -6.47 20.26 4.66
N SER A 48 -7.36 19.77 5.53
CA SER A 48 -7.13 18.53 6.29
C SER A 48 -7.91 17.36 5.71
N VAL A 49 -7.23 16.24 5.47
CA VAL A 49 -7.85 14.96 5.09
C VAL A 49 -7.93 14.08 6.32
N TYR A 50 -9.15 13.95 6.86
CA TYR A 50 -9.40 13.10 8.02
C TYR A 50 -9.56 11.64 7.58
N CYS A 51 -8.98 10.72 8.36
CA CYS A 51 -9.13 9.28 8.19
C CYS A 51 -10.55 8.82 8.49
N ASP A 52 -11.24 9.48 9.43
CA ASP A 52 -12.62 9.19 9.76
C ASP A 52 -13.59 9.84 8.76
N ALA A 53 -14.42 9.03 8.10
CA ALA A 53 -15.32 9.48 7.05
C ALA A 53 -16.40 10.45 7.53
N ASP A 54 -16.89 10.31 8.77
CA ASP A 54 -17.93 11.17 9.32
C ASP A 54 -17.35 12.53 9.71
N ARG A 55 -16.19 12.53 10.35
CA ARG A 55 -15.45 13.76 10.64
C ARG A 55 -15.00 14.48 9.37
N PHE A 56 -14.56 13.74 8.35
CA PHE A 56 -14.17 14.33 7.08
C PHE A 56 -15.37 14.95 6.37
N GLU A 57 -16.52 14.27 6.36
CA GLU A 57 -17.77 14.80 5.81
C GLU A 57 -18.16 16.10 6.49
N GLN A 58 -18.18 16.13 7.82
CA GLN A 58 -18.51 17.33 8.59
C GLN A 58 -17.57 18.50 8.23
N TYR A 59 -16.25 18.26 8.25
CA TYR A 59 -15.26 19.27 7.89
C TYR A 59 -15.48 19.85 6.47
N LEU A 60 -15.74 18.98 5.49
CA LEU A 60 -15.98 19.42 4.12
C LEU A 60 -17.29 20.21 3.97
N LEU A 61 -18.35 19.82 4.68
CA LEU A 61 -19.65 20.51 4.65
C LEU A 61 -19.60 21.86 5.35
N GLU A 62 -18.83 22.00 6.44
CA GLU A 62 -18.57 23.29 7.08
C GLU A 62 -17.79 24.24 6.16
N LEU A 63 -16.87 23.68 5.35
CA LEU A 63 -16.02 24.44 4.43
C LEU A 63 -16.75 24.85 3.14
N ALA A 64 -17.62 24.01 2.61
CA ALA A 64 -18.32 24.22 1.34
C ALA A 64 -19.70 23.52 1.32
N PRO A 65 -20.71 24.05 2.03
CA PRO A 65 -22.04 23.47 2.06
C PRO A 65 -22.70 23.39 0.67
N GLU A 66 -22.32 24.26 -0.27
CA GLU A 66 -22.79 24.27 -1.66
C GLU A 66 -22.42 23.01 -2.48
N ASP A 67 -21.48 22.21 -1.97
CA ASP A 67 -20.92 21.00 -2.59
C ASP A 67 -21.40 19.70 -1.93
N GLU A 68 -22.43 19.76 -1.08
CA GLU A 68 -22.96 18.64 -0.29
C GLU A 68 -23.11 17.34 -1.09
N GLY A 69 -23.67 17.40 -2.30
CA GLY A 69 -23.91 16.21 -3.13
C GLY A 69 -22.61 15.49 -3.53
N VAL A 70 -21.55 16.24 -3.85
CA VAL A 70 -20.23 15.67 -4.22
C VAL A 70 -19.55 15.12 -2.96
N ILE A 71 -19.59 15.87 -1.87
CA ILE A 71 -19.00 15.49 -0.59
C ILE A 71 -19.62 14.17 -0.07
N ARG A 72 -20.95 14.07 -0.07
CA ARG A 72 -21.65 12.87 0.40
C ARG A 72 -21.42 11.65 -0.49
N GLU A 73 -21.20 11.84 -1.80
CA GLU A 73 -20.82 10.72 -2.67
C GLU A 73 -19.45 10.16 -2.26
N LEU A 74 -18.47 11.04 -2.03
CA LEU A 74 -17.13 10.66 -1.61
C LEU A 74 -17.15 9.89 -0.29
N THR A 75 -17.75 10.47 0.74
CA THR A 75 -17.75 9.94 2.11
C THR A 75 -18.59 8.66 2.23
N LYS A 76 -19.67 8.55 1.45
CA LYS A 76 -20.45 7.29 1.35
C LYS A 76 -19.56 6.14 0.89
N VAL A 77 -18.70 6.37 -0.09
CA VAL A 77 -17.76 5.34 -0.57
C VAL A 77 -16.79 4.92 0.54
N LEU A 78 -16.29 5.88 1.33
CA LEU A 78 -15.41 5.60 2.47
C LEU A 78 -16.07 4.69 3.52
N ARG A 79 -17.37 4.91 3.79
CA ARG A 79 -18.15 4.09 4.74
C ARG A 79 -18.54 2.73 4.18
N SER A 80 -18.99 2.65 2.92
CA SER A 80 -19.66 1.46 2.40
C SER A 80 -18.71 0.42 1.80
N ALA A 81 -17.45 0.77 1.54
CA ALA A 81 -16.49 -0.15 0.94
C ALA A 81 -15.98 -1.19 1.96
N ASN A 82 -16.41 -2.44 1.80
CA ASN A 82 -15.88 -3.56 2.57
C ASN A 82 -14.64 -4.17 1.87
N LEU A 83 -13.45 -3.65 2.18
CA LEU A 83 -12.15 -4.15 1.71
C LEU A 83 -11.64 -5.41 2.43
N ASP A 84 -12.55 -6.26 2.91
CA ASP A 84 -12.14 -7.53 3.50
C ASP A 84 -11.89 -8.53 2.38
N PHE A 85 -10.67 -8.53 1.86
CA PHE A 85 -10.24 -9.48 0.85
C PHE A 85 -10.06 -10.83 1.54
N PRO A 86 -10.77 -11.90 1.09
CA PRO A 86 -10.56 -13.23 1.66
C PRO A 86 -9.12 -13.64 1.38
N VAL A 87 -8.34 -13.81 2.45
CA VAL A 87 -7.00 -14.37 2.37
C VAL A 87 -7.12 -15.87 2.57
N GLY A 88 -6.61 -16.66 1.63
CA GLY A 88 -6.34 -18.07 1.91
C GLY A 88 -6.71 -19.08 0.82
N LYS A 89 -7.69 -18.79 -0.06
CA LYS A 89 -8.05 -19.74 -1.12
C LYS A 89 -7.72 -19.19 -2.51
N PRO A 90 -6.73 -19.76 -3.21
CA PRO A 90 -6.47 -19.45 -4.61
C PRO A 90 -7.75 -19.63 -5.44
N PRO A 91 -8.05 -18.74 -6.41
CA PRO A 91 -9.24 -18.84 -7.25
C PRO A 91 -9.42 -20.21 -7.91
N GLU A 92 -8.31 -20.88 -8.22
CA GLU A 92 -8.23 -22.20 -8.84
C GLU A 92 -8.77 -23.31 -7.95
N LEU A 93 -8.83 -23.09 -6.63
CA LEU A 93 -9.34 -24.04 -5.64
C LEU A 93 -10.77 -23.74 -5.21
N ASN A 94 -11.38 -22.64 -5.67
CA ASN A 94 -12.72 -22.22 -5.23
C ASN A 94 -13.80 -23.26 -5.51
N ASN A 95 -14.62 -23.54 -4.51
CA ASN A 95 -15.81 -24.38 -4.65
C ASN A 95 -17.04 -23.51 -4.98
N PHE A 96 -18.20 -24.15 -5.14
CA PHE A 96 -19.46 -23.46 -5.45
C PHE A 96 -19.86 -22.42 -4.38
N PHE A 97 -19.65 -22.70 -3.08
CA PHE A 97 -19.95 -21.76 -2.00
C PHE A 97 -18.99 -20.57 -1.99
N ASP A 98 -17.71 -20.80 -2.30
CA ASP A 98 -16.70 -19.74 -2.43
C ASP A 98 -17.06 -18.79 -3.58
N ASN A 99 -17.53 -19.33 -4.71
CA ASN A 99 -17.98 -18.52 -5.84
C ASN A 99 -19.22 -17.66 -5.50
N ILE A 100 -20.14 -18.16 -4.66
CA ILE A 100 -21.25 -17.36 -4.13
C ILE A 100 -20.72 -16.27 -3.19
N ALA A 101 -19.72 -16.56 -2.36
CA ALA A 101 -19.09 -15.55 -1.51
C ALA A 101 -18.41 -14.45 -2.35
N MET A 102 -17.77 -14.82 -3.47
CA MET A 102 -17.17 -13.88 -4.42
C MET A 102 -18.22 -12.95 -5.08
N MET A 103 -19.48 -13.37 -5.23
CA MET A 103 -20.55 -12.45 -5.68
C MET A 103 -20.77 -11.28 -4.71
N LYS A 104 -20.49 -11.46 -3.41
CA LYS A 104 -20.54 -10.36 -2.43
C LYS A 104 -19.45 -9.31 -2.67
N MET A 105 -18.42 -9.62 -3.45
CA MET A 105 -17.40 -8.67 -3.90
C MET A 105 -17.81 -7.86 -5.13
N PHE A 106 -18.93 -8.21 -5.81
CA PHE A 106 -19.38 -7.50 -7.00
C PHE A 106 -19.57 -5.98 -6.80
N PRO A 107 -20.19 -5.50 -5.69
CA PRO A 107 -20.28 -4.07 -5.42
C PRO A 107 -18.92 -3.39 -5.30
N LEU A 108 -17.95 -4.08 -4.66
CA LEU A 108 -16.58 -3.58 -4.55
C LEU A 108 -15.91 -3.54 -5.93
N GLY A 109 -16.02 -4.60 -6.74
CA GLY A 109 -15.47 -4.62 -8.10
C GLY A 109 -16.03 -3.52 -8.99
N ASN A 110 -17.33 -3.24 -8.92
CA ASN A 110 -17.94 -2.15 -9.68
C ASN A 110 -17.48 -0.76 -9.18
N MET A 111 -17.31 -0.60 -7.87
CA MET A 111 -16.73 0.58 -7.26
C MET A 111 -15.28 0.80 -7.73
N MET A 112 -14.44 -0.23 -7.66
CA MET A 112 -13.05 -0.20 -8.14
C MET A 112 -12.98 0.24 -9.61
N ARG A 113 -13.79 -0.38 -10.47
CA ARG A 113 -13.84 -0.05 -11.90
C ARG A 113 -14.35 1.37 -12.18
N LYS A 114 -15.31 1.86 -11.40
CA LYS A 114 -15.83 3.23 -11.55
C LYS A 114 -14.73 4.24 -11.24
N TRP A 115 -14.07 4.08 -10.09
CA TRP A 115 -13.09 5.06 -9.59
C TRP A 115 -11.69 4.89 -10.16
N SER A 116 -11.38 3.76 -10.83
CA SER A 116 -10.14 3.61 -11.59
C SER A 116 -10.14 4.41 -12.90
N LYS A 117 -11.31 4.81 -13.39
CA LYS A 117 -11.49 5.56 -14.64
C LYS A 117 -11.57 7.07 -14.45
N VAL A 118 -11.61 7.54 -13.20
CA VAL A 118 -11.75 8.95 -12.87
C VAL A 118 -10.47 9.38 -12.16
N THR A 119 -9.80 10.41 -12.67
CA THR A 119 -8.65 10.97 -11.97
C THR A 119 -9.09 11.88 -10.83
N THR A 120 -8.20 12.10 -9.87
CA THR A 120 -8.44 13.06 -8.80
C THR A 120 -8.78 14.46 -9.34
N ARG A 121 -8.13 14.90 -10.44
CA ARG A 121 -8.39 16.21 -11.05
C ARG A 121 -9.79 16.28 -11.66
N GLU A 122 -10.20 15.28 -12.41
CA GLU A 122 -11.54 15.19 -13.00
C GLU A 122 -12.62 15.22 -11.92
N TYR A 123 -12.40 14.50 -10.81
CA TYR A 123 -13.32 14.53 -9.68
C TYR A 123 -13.37 15.91 -9.03
N ALA A 124 -12.22 16.54 -8.80
CA ALA A 124 -12.13 17.85 -8.16
C ALA A 124 -12.89 18.94 -8.93
N GLN A 125 -12.94 18.87 -10.26
CA GLN A 125 -13.68 19.83 -11.10
C GLN A 125 -15.19 19.87 -10.80
N ARG A 126 -15.73 18.85 -10.14
CA ARG A 126 -17.15 18.80 -9.74
C ARG A 126 -17.48 19.72 -8.57
N PHE A 127 -16.49 20.11 -7.76
CA PHE A 127 -16.69 21.07 -6.68
C PHE A 127 -16.97 22.47 -7.26
N LYS A 128 -17.98 23.15 -6.75
CA LYS A 128 -18.28 24.56 -7.02
C LYS A 128 -17.31 25.45 -6.26
N ASN A 129 -16.98 25.07 -5.02
CA ASN A 129 -16.07 25.82 -4.16
C ASN A 129 -14.65 25.82 -4.76
N PRO A 130 -14.08 26.99 -5.10
CA PRO A 130 -12.77 27.06 -5.76
C PRO A 130 -11.65 26.55 -4.86
N TYR A 131 -11.74 26.77 -3.54
CA TYR A 131 -10.74 26.31 -2.59
C TYR A 131 -10.71 24.78 -2.49
N LEU A 132 -11.89 24.12 -2.40
CA LEU A 132 -11.94 22.65 -2.45
C LEU A 132 -11.38 22.10 -3.76
N ARG A 133 -11.77 22.69 -4.90
CA ARG A 133 -11.29 22.26 -6.22
C ARG A 133 -9.75 22.28 -6.31
N GLU A 134 -9.12 23.32 -5.76
CA GLU A 134 -7.66 23.46 -5.77
C GLU A 134 -6.97 22.57 -4.75
N ALA A 135 -7.50 22.49 -3.53
CA ALA A 135 -6.88 21.72 -2.44
C ALA A 135 -7.03 20.20 -2.60
N PHE A 136 -8.12 19.73 -3.25
CA PHE A 136 -8.42 18.29 -3.36
C PHE A 136 -7.37 17.53 -4.18
N VAL A 137 -6.85 18.13 -5.26
CA VAL A 137 -5.89 17.46 -6.15
C VAL A 137 -4.58 17.08 -5.44
N PRO A 138 -3.84 18.02 -4.81
CA PRO A 138 -2.64 17.65 -4.05
C PRO A 138 -2.96 16.78 -2.82
N ALA A 139 -4.11 17.01 -2.16
CA ALA A 139 -4.55 16.22 -1.00
C ALA A 139 -4.74 14.73 -1.30
N PHE A 140 -5.08 14.39 -2.54
CA PHE A 140 -5.33 13.01 -2.98
C PHE A 140 -4.23 12.50 -3.91
N GLY A 141 -3.00 12.99 -3.74
CA GLY A 141 -1.79 12.45 -4.38
C GLY A 141 -1.49 13.01 -5.78
N GLY A 142 -2.23 14.02 -6.25
CA GLY A 142 -2.07 14.57 -7.59
C GLY A 142 -3.00 13.90 -8.61
N ASP A 143 -2.59 13.88 -9.87
CA ASP A 143 -3.46 13.47 -10.99
C ASP A 143 -3.37 11.95 -11.28
N PHE A 144 -3.57 11.15 -10.24
CA PHE A 144 -3.67 9.69 -10.33
C PHE A 144 -5.15 9.25 -10.34
N PRO A 145 -5.43 7.98 -10.68
CA PRO A 145 -6.78 7.42 -10.50
C PRO A 145 -7.25 7.56 -9.05
N LEU A 146 -8.44 8.14 -8.84
CA LEU A 146 -8.97 8.48 -7.51
C LEU A 146 -9.08 7.25 -6.60
N ILE A 147 -9.29 6.06 -7.17
CA ILE A 147 -9.36 4.80 -6.43
C ILE A 147 -8.14 4.55 -5.53
N MET A 148 -6.94 4.99 -5.91
CA MET A 148 -5.73 4.77 -5.11
C MET A 148 -5.85 5.43 -3.73
N SER A 149 -6.30 6.69 -3.71
CA SER A 149 -6.49 7.46 -2.49
C SER A 149 -7.73 7.01 -1.71
N LEU A 150 -8.80 6.62 -2.42
CA LEU A 150 -10.00 6.05 -1.78
C LEU A 150 -9.70 4.76 -1.04
N MET A 151 -8.89 3.86 -1.60
CA MET A 151 -8.50 2.61 -0.93
C MET A 151 -7.79 2.89 0.38
N ALA A 152 -6.81 3.80 0.38
CA ALA A 152 -6.11 4.19 1.59
C ALA A 152 -7.06 4.75 2.67
N LEU A 153 -7.94 5.67 2.30
CA LEU A 153 -8.89 6.28 3.23
C LEU A 153 -9.95 5.30 3.75
N VAL A 154 -10.45 4.39 2.92
CA VAL A 154 -11.36 3.32 3.38
C VAL A 154 -10.68 2.45 4.43
N MET A 155 -9.43 2.04 4.19
CA MET A 155 -8.68 1.21 5.14
C MET A 155 -8.42 1.96 6.45
N GLN A 156 -8.09 3.25 6.39
CA GLN A 156 -7.87 4.09 7.57
C GLN A 156 -9.16 4.35 8.35
N HIS A 157 -10.28 4.66 7.67
CA HIS A 157 -11.59 4.81 8.31
C HIS A 157 -11.99 3.54 9.07
N ARG A 158 -11.75 2.37 8.49
CA ARG A 158 -12.03 1.07 9.12
C ARG A 158 -11.01 0.68 10.19
N LYS A 159 -9.93 1.46 10.33
CA LYS A 159 -8.78 1.22 11.22
C LYS A 159 -8.08 -0.11 10.95
N ILE A 160 -8.00 -0.50 9.67
CA ILE A 160 -7.30 -1.71 9.20
C ILE A 160 -5.95 -1.37 8.55
N ALA A 161 -5.57 -0.10 8.55
CA ALA A 161 -4.31 0.44 8.03
C ALA A 161 -3.67 1.40 9.05
N GLY A 162 -3.12 0.85 10.13
CA GLY A 162 -2.45 1.59 11.20
C GLY A 162 -0.93 1.50 11.13
N TYR A 163 -0.26 2.35 11.91
CA TYR A 163 1.18 2.35 12.09
C TYR A 163 1.57 1.42 13.25
N VAL A 164 2.50 0.49 13.00
CA VAL A 164 3.09 -0.35 14.05
C VAL A 164 4.15 0.47 14.78
N ILE A 165 3.94 0.74 16.07
CA ILE A 165 4.92 1.44 16.90
C ILE A 165 6.21 0.62 16.95
N GLY A 166 7.35 1.28 16.66
CA GLY A 166 8.65 0.63 16.43
C GLY A 166 8.98 0.43 14.94
N GLY A 167 8.05 0.75 14.03
CA GLY A 167 8.26 0.76 12.59
C GLY A 167 8.50 -0.62 11.99
N ALA A 168 9.27 -0.67 10.90
CA ALA A 168 9.49 -1.90 10.14
C ALA A 168 10.20 -3.01 10.94
N LEU A 169 11.09 -2.67 11.88
CA LEU A 169 11.78 -3.66 12.70
C LEU A 169 10.81 -4.38 13.64
N ALA A 170 9.86 -3.66 14.25
CA ALA A 170 8.82 -4.25 15.08
C ALA A 170 7.90 -5.23 14.31
N LEU A 171 7.87 -5.12 12.98
CA LEU A 171 7.19 -6.10 12.11
C LEU A 171 8.07 -7.29 11.77
N VAL A 172 9.32 -7.07 11.37
CA VAL A 172 10.19 -8.11 10.80
C VAL A 172 10.80 -9.03 11.87
N GLU A 173 11.20 -8.49 13.02
CA GLU A 173 11.89 -9.28 14.05
C GLU A 173 11.05 -10.45 14.59
N PRO A 174 9.75 -10.30 14.92
CA PRO A 174 8.94 -11.42 15.37
C PRO A 174 8.77 -12.50 14.29
N ILE A 175 8.65 -12.08 13.01
CA ILE A 175 8.54 -12.98 11.87
C ILE A 175 9.84 -13.80 11.73
N GLU A 176 11.00 -13.15 11.81
CA GLU A 176 12.30 -13.82 11.78
C GLU A 176 12.44 -14.82 12.93
N ARG A 177 12.08 -14.42 14.16
CA ARG A 177 12.13 -15.30 15.33
C ARG A 177 11.27 -16.54 15.13
N ARG A 178 10.03 -16.37 14.64
CA ARG A 178 9.14 -17.49 14.36
C ARG A 178 9.69 -18.39 13.25
N TYR A 179 10.18 -17.80 12.16
CA TYR A 179 10.77 -18.54 11.05
C TYR A 179 11.92 -19.44 11.52
N LYS A 180 12.85 -18.89 12.32
CA LYS A 180 13.95 -19.66 12.94
C LYS A 180 13.46 -20.74 13.91
N ALA A 181 12.45 -20.44 14.73
CA ALA A 181 11.85 -21.41 15.65
C ALA A 181 11.18 -22.59 14.94
N LEU A 182 10.72 -22.40 13.70
CA LEU A 182 10.18 -23.45 12.84
C LEU A 182 11.26 -24.24 12.08
N GLY A 183 12.55 -23.97 12.33
CA GLY A 183 13.68 -24.62 11.68
C GLY A 183 14.15 -23.94 10.39
N GLY A 184 13.65 -22.74 10.09
CA GLY A 184 14.13 -21.94 8.95
C GLY A 184 15.55 -21.39 9.18
N GLU A 185 16.33 -21.32 8.12
CA GLU A 185 17.69 -20.78 8.13
C GLU A 185 17.73 -19.43 7.41
N LEU A 186 18.42 -18.44 8.01
CA LEU A 186 18.55 -17.09 7.45
C LEU A 186 20.02 -16.78 7.20
N HIS A 187 20.38 -16.64 5.93
CA HIS A 187 21.71 -16.22 5.50
C HIS A 187 21.69 -14.74 5.11
N VAL A 188 22.37 -13.90 5.88
CA VAL A 188 22.55 -12.47 5.60
C VAL A 188 23.90 -12.23 4.92
N ASN A 189 24.03 -11.10 4.21
CA ASN A 189 25.21 -10.80 3.38
C ASN A 189 25.50 -11.87 2.29
N ALA A 190 24.49 -12.66 1.93
CA ALA A 190 24.55 -13.74 0.96
C ALA A 190 23.91 -13.30 -0.36
N ARG A 191 24.59 -12.44 -1.12
CA ARG A 191 24.05 -11.96 -2.42
C ARG A 191 23.96 -13.13 -3.39
N VAL A 192 22.74 -13.48 -3.81
CA VAL A 192 22.49 -14.41 -4.91
C VAL A 192 22.91 -13.74 -6.22
N GLU A 193 23.79 -14.41 -6.97
CA GLU A 193 24.27 -13.97 -8.27
C GLU A 193 23.51 -14.67 -9.40
N LYS A 194 23.16 -15.95 -9.22
CA LYS A 194 22.54 -16.77 -10.27
C LYS A 194 21.53 -17.75 -9.72
N ILE A 195 20.46 -17.99 -10.48
CA ILE A 195 19.56 -19.13 -10.25
C ILE A 195 20.10 -20.32 -11.07
N LEU A 196 20.34 -21.44 -10.41
CA LEU A 196 20.82 -22.66 -11.04
C LEU A 196 19.64 -23.37 -11.70
N VAL A 197 19.79 -23.71 -12.99
CA VAL A 197 18.72 -24.33 -13.77
C VAL A 197 19.24 -25.56 -14.51
N GLU A 198 18.54 -26.68 -14.36
CA GLU A 198 18.81 -27.95 -15.02
C GLU A 198 17.54 -28.47 -15.68
N ASN A 199 17.62 -28.84 -16.96
CA ASN A 199 16.47 -29.33 -17.73
C ASN A 199 15.23 -28.41 -17.64
N ASN A 200 15.47 -27.08 -17.70
CA ASN A 200 14.44 -26.04 -17.53
C ASN A 200 13.74 -26.01 -16.17
N ASN A 201 14.34 -26.59 -15.12
CA ASN A 201 13.86 -26.49 -13.75
C ASN A 201 14.88 -25.77 -12.87
N ALA A 202 14.42 -24.81 -12.07
CA ALA A 202 15.26 -24.20 -11.05
C ALA A 202 15.58 -25.24 -9.97
N VAL A 203 16.87 -25.40 -9.67
CA VAL A 203 17.38 -26.46 -8.77
C VAL A 203 18.26 -25.92 -7.64
N GLY A 204 18.36 -24.59 -7.53
CA GLY A 204 19.17 -23.94 -6.52
C GLY A 204 19.56 -22.52 -6.89
N VAL A 205 20.46 -21.95 -6.09
CA VAL A 205 21.05 -20.63 -6.28
C VAL A 205 22.56 -20.68 -6.10
N LYS A 206 23.25 -19.78 -6.79
CA LYS A 206 24.67 -19.52 -6.61
C LYS A 206 24.86 -18.12 -6.06
N LEU A 207 25.66 -18.01 -5.01
CA LEU A 207 26.03 -16.76 -4.37
C LEU A 207 27.23 -16.11 -5.07
N ALA A 208 27.40 -14.81 -4.87
CA ALA A 208 28.49 -14.02 -5.44
C ALA A 208 29.90 -14.46 -4.97
N ASP A 209 30.00 -15.20 -3.87
CA ASP A 209 31.27 -15.79 -3.40
C ASP A 209 31.58 -17.14 -4.07
N GLY A 210 30.69 -17.63 -4.94
CA GLY A 210 30.80 -18.90 -5.65
C GLY A 210 30.08 -20.06 -4.96
N THR A 211 29.58 -19.90 -3.74
CA THR A 211 28.85 -20.94 -3.00
C THR A 211 27.54 -21.31 -3.71
N GLU A 212 27.21 -22.60 -3.75
CA GLU A 212 25.98 -23.10 -4.35
C GLU A 212 25.08 -23.75 -3.30
N HIS A 213 23.80 -23.40 -3.33
CA HIS A 213 22.76 -24.00 -2.50
C HIS A 213 21.74 -24.70 -3.41
N ARG A 214 21.56 -26.01 -3.24
CA ARG A 214 20.57 -26.79 -3.97
C ARG A 214 19.22 -26.74 -3.23
N ALA A 215 18.13 -26.69 -3.99
CA ALA A 215 16.78 -26.65 -3.46
C ALA A 215 15.79 -27.28 -4.45
N ASP A 216 14.71 -27.86 -3.93
CA ASP A 216 13.60 -28.37 -4.74
C ASP A 216 12.78 -27.22 -5.34
N TRP A 217 12.72 -26.08 -4.64
CA TRP A 217 11.98 -24.89 -5.05
C TRP A 217 12.81 -23.64 -4.82
N VAL A 218 12.75 -22.71 -5.78
CA VAL A 218 13.37 -21.39 -5.67
C VAL A 218 12.27 -20.34 -5.81
N ILE A 219 12.09 -19.54 -4.75
CA ILE A 219 11.13 -18.43 -4.72
C ILE A 219 11.94 -17.13 -4.70
N SER A 220 11.95 -16.39 -5.81
CA SER A 220 12.61 -15.08 -5.85
C SER A 220 11.69 -13.98 -5.32
N ALA A 221 12.13 -13.33 -4.25
CA ALA A 221 11.54 -12.09 -3.74
C ALA A 221 12.37 -10.85 -4.15
N ALA A 222 13.34 -11.00 -5.06
CA ALA A 222 14.06 -9.88 -5.67
C ALA A 222 13.16 -9.15 -6.68
N ASP A 223 13.58 -7.97 -7.15
CA ASP A 223 12.88 -7.32 -8.24
C ASP A 223 12.91 -8.16 -9.52
N GLY A 224 11.96 -7.89 -10.41
CA GLY A 224 11.77 -8.69 -11.61
C GLY A 224 12.93 -8.57 -12.59
N HIS A 225 13.58 -7.41 -12.71
CA HIS A 225 14.72 -7.27 -13.62
C HIS A 225 15.88 -8.15 -13.15
N THR A 226 16.25 -8.04 -11.87
CA THR A 226 17.34 -8.84 -11.31
C THR A 226 17.05 -10.33 -11.37
N THR A 227 15.81 -10.76 -11.13
CA THR A 227 15.48 -12.18 -11.26
C THR A 227 15.57 -12.65 -12.71
N ILE A 228 14.98 -11.92 -13.65
CA ILE A 228 14.78 -12.38 -15.04
C ILE A 228 16.04 -12.21 -15.88
N PHE A 229 16.68 -11.04 -15.83
CA PHE A 229 17.79 -10.70 -16.72
C PHE A 229 19.15 -10.94 -16.08
N ASP A 230 19.30 -10.69 -14.78
CA ASP A 230 20.60 -10.88 -14.12
C ASP A 230 20.77 -12.36 -13.69
N MET A 231 19.86 -12.89 -12.87
CA MET A 231 19.99 -14.23 -12.27
C MET A 231 19.61 -15.37 -13.21
N LEU A 232 18.66 -15.16 -14.11
CA LEU A 232 18.22 -16.13 -15.14
C LEU A 232 18.76 -15.82 -16.54
N GLU A 233 19.57 -14.77 -16.68
CA GLU A 233 20.26 -14.40 -17.92
C GLU A 233 19.31 -14.16 -19.11
N GLY A 234 18.07 -13.74 -18.85
CA GLY A 234 17.04 -13.47 -19.87
C GLY A 234 16.54 -14.71 -20.62
N LYS A 235 16.94 -15.92 -20.21
CA LYS A 235 16.66 -17.18 -20.93
C LYS A 235 15.17 -17.55 -21.00
N TYR A 236 14.40 -17.11 -20.01
CA TYR A 236 12.97 -17.44 -19.84
C TYR A 236 12.11 -16.20 -20.07
N THR A 237 12.31 -15.53 -21.21
CA THR A 237 11.59 -14.31 -21.57
C THR A 237 10.85 -14.44 -22.90
N ASP A 238 9.71 -13.78 -23.00
CA ASP A 238 8.97 -13.54 -24.23
C ASP A 238 9.03 -12.06 -24.63
N ASP A 239 8.42 -11.71 -25.76
CA ASP A 239 8.43 -10.34 -26.28
C ASP A 239 7.65 -9.38 -25.37
N GLU A 240 6.66 -9.86 -24.61
CA GLU A 240 5.91 -9.03 -23.66
C GLU A 240 6.81 -8.61 -22.49
N ILE A 241 7.53 -9.55 -21.90
CA ILE A 241 8.47 -9.30 -20.81
C ILE A 241 9.57 -8.36 -21.31
N LYS A 242 10.21 -8.66 -22.44
CA LYS A 242 11.28 -7.81 -22.99
C LYS A 242 10.80 -6.38 -23.21
N ASN A 243 9.67 -6.21 -23.90
CA ASN A 243 9.14 -4.89 -24.19
C ASN A 243 8.83 -4.08 -22.91
N ARG A 244 8.36 -4.73 -21.84
CA ARG A 244 8.07 -4.08 -20.55
C ARG A 244 9.32 -3.48 -19.89
N TYR A 245 10.49 -4.12 -20.05
CA TYR A 245 11.75 -3.66 -19.47
C TYR A 245 12.55 -2.75 -20.42
N GLU A 246 12.35 -2.84 -21.74
CA GLU A 246 12.97 -1.94 -22.72
C GLU A 246 12.29 -0.55 -22.78
N HIS A 247 10.97 -0.50 -22.52
CA HIS A 247 10.19 0.74 -22.56
C HIS A 247 9.49 1.01 -21.21
N PRO A 248 10.26 1.18 -20.11
CA PRO A 248 9.67 1.33 -18.79
C PRO A 248 9.00 2.71 -18.64
N ASN A 249 7.80 2.70 -18.08
CA ASN A 249 7.18 3.93 -17.56
C ASN A 249 7.80 4.26 -16.20
N LEU A 250 8.86 5.06 -16.22
CA LEU A 250 9.60 5.41 -15.01
C LEU A 250 8.79 6.36 -14.11
N PHE A 251 8.86 6.12 -12.81
CA PHE A 251 8.37 7.07 -11.81
C PHE A 251 9.40 8.19 -11.60
N LYS A 252 8.94 9.39 -11.27
CA LYS A 252 9.86 10.52 -11.00
C LYS A 252 10.76 10.17 -9.81
N PRO A 253 12.07 10.48 -9.86
CA PRO A 253 12.96 10.20 -8.74
C PRO A 253 12.48 10.94 -7.48
N LEU A 254 12.59 10.25 -6.34
CA LEU A 254 12.23 10.79 -5.04
C LEU A 254 13.50 11.08 -4.25
N VAL A 255 13.55 12.25 -3.60
CA VAL A 255 14.61 12.60 -2.65
C VAL A 255 14.01 12.57 -1.26
N TYR A 256 14.54 11.71 -0.39
CA TYR A 256 14.13 11.62 1.00
C TYR A 256 15.16 12.30 1.88
N VAL A 257 14.72 13.26 2.68
CA VAL A 257 15.53 13.94 3.69
C VAL A 257 14.97 13.58 5.07
N ALA A 258 15.81 12.99 5.92
CA ALA A 258 15.47 12.66 7.30
C ALA A 258 16.34 13.48 8.25
N LEU A 259 15.72 14.27 9.12
CA LEU A 259 16.40 15.15 10.08
C LEU A 259 15.98 14.76 11.50
N GLY A 260 16.96 14.49 12.35
CA GLY A 260 16.74 14.35 13.79
C GLY A 260 16.80 15.73 14.45
N LEU A 261 15.76 16.09 15.19
CA LEU A 261 15.66 17.40 15.85
C LEU A 261 15.55 17.21 17.37
N ASN A 262 16.31 18.00 18.13
CA ASN A 262 16.31 17.95 19.60
C ASN A 262 15.18 18.80 20.21
N ARG A 263 13.94 18.57 19.76
CA ARG A 263 12.72 19.16 20.33
C ARG A 263 11.52 18.26 20.03
N SER A 264 10.47 18.37 20.83
CA SER A 264 9.16 17.81 20.49
C SER A 264 8.40 18.73 19.53
N PHE A 265 7.40 18.14 18.88
CA PHE A 265 6.47 18.78 17.94
C PHE A 265 5.03 18.38 18.31
N ASP A 266 4.69 18.50 19.59
CA ASP A 266 3.38 18.09 20.11
C ASP A 266 2.23 18.95 19.55
N ASP A 267 2.58 20.13 19.03
CA ASP A 267 1.71 21.11 18.39
C ASP A 267 1.55 20.91 16.87
N VAL A 268 2.29 19.97 16.26
CA VAL A 268 2.30 19.73 14.82
C VAL A 268 1.70 18.36 14.51
N PRO A 269 0.88 18.22 13.45
CA PRO A 269 0.40 16.93 12.99
C PRO A 269 1.56 15.92 12.77
N PRO A 270 1.39 14.65 13.15
CA PRO A 270 2.41 13.60 12.95
C PRO A 270 2.81 13.37 11.49
N SER A 271 1.98 13.83 10.55
CA SER A 271 2.23 13.79 9.11
C SER A 271 1.59 15.03 8.49
N ILE A 272 2.39 15.76 7.71
CA ILE A 272 1.94 16.84 6.82
C ILE A 272 2.44 16.47 5.44
N ALA A 273 1.55 16.44 4.46
CA ALA A 273 1.92 16.25 3.06
C ALA A 273 1.70 17.59 2.38
N GLY A 274 2.73 18.19 1.79
CA GLY A 274 2.60 19.48 1.15
C GLY A 274 3.39 19.51 -0.14
N THR A 275 2.81 20.08 -1.20
CA THR A 275 3.57 20.48 -2.39
C THR A 275 3.97 21.94 -2.22
N SER A 276 5.20 22.17 -1.74
CA SER A 276 5.86 23.47 -1.86
C SER A 276 6.44 23.54 -3.28
N TYR A 277 5.81 24.35 -4.13
CA TYR A 277 6.45 24.82 -5.35
C TYR A 277 7.13 26.16 -5.04
N PRO A 278 8.34 26.44 -5.53
CA PRO A 278 8.79 27.82 -5.65
C PRO A 278 7.82 28.66 -6.52
#